data_AF-A0A6L6VJS2-F1
#
_entry.id   AF-A0A6L6VJS2-F1
#
_cell.length_a   1.000
_cell.length_b   1.000
_cell.length_c   1.000
_cell.angle_alpha   90.00
_cell.angle_beta   90.00
_cell.angle_gamma   90.00
#
_symmetry.space_group_name_H-M   'P 1'
#
loop_
_entity.id
_entity.type
_entity.pdbx_description
1 polymer ?
#
loop_
_entity_poly.entity_id
_entity_poly.type
_entity_poly.pdbx_seq_one_letter_code
_entity_poly.pdbx_strand_id
1 'polypeptide(L)'
;MTTKTLISFLSRWRRDVHADCKITIFYRPDISVRKYGDRGVLYGLQDCGHLIGNLQLGAFCYGIVCKTKFLPTFSDHPGPIDITRPVPLCQLSYEEKGIPSLHDQLDDEQTEILRAMAIRASVASFGPEPLDHSLVKGVINDANWLATKLICPADTQISFHLGERASSENWVFSHLNGGAGSWGYAADTKTLDLKSMFLSQSIVEAAQAILLLSTPNSSLSSLFRHSIAVGQLGQCLYIAAARRRVGVSCVGGFDFQDVASSFDLAQARHAAYVTVFGHTGSMRAKHDRIYQPTHRDVPTTFLAGKESDFDART
;
A
#
# COMPACT_ATOMS: atom_id res chain seq x y z
N MET A 1 -5.49 13.08 -8.52
CA MET A 1 -6.90 13.06 -8.05
C MET A 1 -6.96 12.78 -6.55
N THR A 2 -7.24 13.79 -5.70
CA THR A 2 -7.27 13.56 -4.23
C THR A 2 -8.35 12.54 -3.83
N THR A 3 -8.20 11.88 -2.67
CA THR A 3 -9.25 10.97 -2.16
C THR A 3 -10.61 11.67 -2.03
N LYS A 4 -10.63 12.95 -1.65
CA LYS A 4 -11.86 13.77 -1.60
C LYS A 4 -12.46 13.98 -3.00
N THR A 5 -11.62 14.24 -4.00
CA THR A 5 -12.06 14.34 -5.40
C THR A 5 -12.67 13.02 -5.87
N LEU A 6 -12.05 11.90 -5.51
CA LEU A 6 -12.56 10.57 -5.83
C LEU A 6 -13.91 10.29 -5.18
N ILE A 7 -14.04 10.53 -3.87
CA ILE A 7 -15.30 10.36 -3.14
C ILE A 7 -16.39 11.23 -3.78
N SER A 8 -16.07 12.49 -4.10
CA SER A 8 -17.00 13.37 -4.80
C SER A 8 -17.35 12.86 -6.20
N PHE A 9 -16.40 12.30 -6.95
CA PHE A 9 -16.64 11.72 -8.27
C PHE A 9 -17.62 10.55 -8.16
N LEU A 10 -17.35 9.58 -7.27
CA LEU A 10 -18.20 8.40 -7.09
C LEU A 10 -19.60 8.79 -6.57
N SER A 11 -19.68 9.76 -5.66
CA SER A 11 -20.95 10.30 -5.17
C SER A 11 -21.77 10.96 -6.27
N ARG A 12 -21.16 11.80 -7.12
CA ARG A 12 -21.84 12.42 -8.27
C ARG A 12 -22.25 11.36 -9.29
N TRP A 13 -21.37 10.40 -9.54
CA TRP A 13 -21.66 9.33 -10.47
C TRP A 13 -22.88 8.51 -10.05
N ARG A 14 -22.97 8.12 -8.76
CA ARG A 14 -24.16 7.48 -8.18
C ARG A 14 -25.44 8.31 -8.36
N ARG A 15 -25.35 9.65 -8.39
CA ARG A 15 -26.52 10.53 -8.48
C ARG A 15 -27.00 10.81 -9.89
N ASP A 16 -26.07 11.01 -10.81
CA ASP A 16 -26.35 11.75 -12.04
C ASP A 16 -26.23 10.89 -13.32
N VAL A 17 -25.77 9.64 -13.22
CA VAL A 17 -25.39 8.85 -14.40
C VAL A 17 -25.84 7.39 -14.28
N HIS A 18 -26.87 7.03 -15.03
CA HIS A 18 -27.34 5.65 -15.21
C HIS A 18 -26.55 4.88 -16.30
N ALA A 19 -25.28 5.25 -16.51
CA ALA A 19 -24.46 4.70 -17.58
C ALA A 19 -23.20 4.03 -17.03
N ASP A 20 -22.85 2.91 -17.64
CA ASP A 20 -21.60 2.20 -17.39
C ASP A 20 -20.41 3.15 -17.51
N CYS A 21 -19.63 3.29 -16.44
CA CYS A 21 -18.36 4.03 -16.47
C CYS A 21 -17.19 3.06 -16.43
N LYS A 22 -16.16 3.38 -17.20
CA LYS A 22 -14.88 2.66 -17.21
C LYS A 22 -13.76 3.62 -16.88
N ILE A 23 -12.94 3.23 -15.91
CA ILE A 23 -11.71 3.92 -15.54
C ILE A 23 -10.54 3.01 -15.88
N THR A 24 -9.64 3.48 -16.73
CA THR A 24 -8.38 2.78 -17.02
C THR A 24 -7.25 3.47 -16.26
N ILE A 25 -6.48 2.68 -15.49
CA ILE A 25 -5.33 3.18 -14.74
C ILE A 25 -4.06 2.97 -15.56
N PHE A 26 -3.34 4.05 -15.82
CA PHE A 26 -2.04 4.04 -16.49
C PHE A 26 -0.93 4.38 -15.50
N TYR A 27 0.12 3.58 -15.50
CA TYR A 27 1.34 3.82 -14.74
C TYR A 27 2.42 4.45 -15.62
N ARG A 28 3.16 5.43 -15.08
CA ARG A 28 4.26 6.14 -15.72
C ARG A 28 5.57 5.84 -14.98
N PRO A 29 6.33 4.79 -15.37
CA PRO A 29 7.52 4.36 -14.64
C PRO A 29 8.61 5.42 -14.58
N ASP A 30 8.77 6.21 -15.64
CA ASP A 30 9.75 7.29 -15.73
C ASP A 30 9.70 8.25 -14.54
N ILE A 31 8.50 8.50 -13.98
CA ILE A 31 8.32 9.42 -12.85
C ILE A 31 8.97 8.88 -11.56
N SER A 32 8.73 7.62 -11.22
CA SER A 32 9.25 7.01 -10.00
C SER A 32 10.71 6.58 -10.18
N VAL A 33 11.07 6.05 -11.34
CA VAL A 33 12.44 5.61 -11.65
C VAL A 33 13.43 6.77 -11.61
N ARG A 34 13.05 7.96 -12.10
CA ARG A 34 13.89 9.16 -11.99
C ARG A 34 14.35 9.47 -10.56
N LYS A 35 13.54 9.13 -9.55
CA LYS A 35 13.86 9.40 -8.15
C LYS A 35 14.52 8.21 -7.46
N TYR A 36 14.10 6.99 -7.79
CA TYR A 36 14.40 5.81 -7.00
C TYR A 36 15.21 4.74 -7.76
N GLY A 37 15.63 5.04 -8.99
CA GLY A 37 16.23 4.04 -9.89
C GLY A 37 15.26 2.89 -10.18
N ASP A 38 15.79 1.70 -10.40
CA ASP A 38 14.98 0.53 -10.78
C ASP A 38 13.92 0.16 -9.73
N ARG A 39 14.21 0.38 -8.43
CA ARG A 39 13.24 0.19 -7.34
C ARG A 39 12.01 1.08 -7.49
N GLY A 40 12.13 2.20 -8.22
CA GLY A 40 11.02 3.07 -8.55
C GLY A 40 9.89 2.37 -9.30
N VAL A 41 10.20 1.31 -10.06
CA VAL A 41 9.16 0.51 -10.74
C VAL A 41 8.19 -0.09 -9.71
N LEU A 42 8.71 -0.74 -8.67
CA LEU A 42 7.91 -1.39 -7.63
C LEU A 42 7.14 -0.37 -6.79
N TYR A 43 7.79 0.73 -6.37
CA TYR A 43 7.12 1.79 -5.59
C TYR A 43 5.98 2.44 -6.37
N GLY A 44 6.17 2.71 -7.66
CA GLY A 44 5.10 3.27 -8.50
C GLY A 44 3.92 2.30 -8.68
N LEU A 45 4.17 1.00 -8.77
CA LEU A 45 3.12 -0.02 -8.80
C LEU A 45 2.37 -0.12 -7.46
N GLN A 46 3.07 0.01 -6.33
CA GLN A 46 2.45 0.09 -5.00
C GLN A 46 1.55 1.32 -4.89
N ASP A 47 2.00 2.50 -5.33
CA ASP A 47 1.20 3.72 -5.39
C ASP A 47 -0.05 3.55 -6.28
N CYS A 48 0.08 2.83 -7.39
CA CYS A 48 -1.08 2.47 -8.22
C CYS A 48 -2.03 1.53 -7.47
N GLY A 49 -1.50 0.56 -6.73
CA GLY A 49 -2.28 -0.29 -5.83
C GLY A 49 -3.08 0.52 -4.80
N HIS A 50 -2.47 1.55 -4.21
CA HIS A 50 -3.17 2.46 -3.31
C HIS A 50 -4.36 3.16 -3.98
N LEU A 51 -4.17 3.66 -5.20
CA LEU A 51 -5.23 4.30 -5.96
C LEU A 51 -6.36 3.31 -6.31
N ILE A 52 -6.02 2.10 -6.76
CA ILE A 52 -6.98 1.04 -7.11
C ILE A 52 -7.80 0.64 -5.87
N GLY A 53 -7.14 0.45 -4.72
CA GLY A 53 -7.81 0.13 -3.46
C GLY A 53 -8.80 1.21 -3.03
N ASN A 54 -8.44 2.49 -3.16
CA ASN A 54 -9.35 3.62 -2.90
C ASN A 54 -10.57 3.61 -3.83
N LEU A 55 -10.38 3.35 -5.13
CA LEU A 55 -11.45 3.30 -6.12
C LEU A 55 -12.46 2.17 -5.83
N GLN A 56 -11.94 0.99 -5.49
CA GLN A 56 -12.74 -0.18 -5.16
C GLN A 56 -13.50 0.00 -3.84
N LEU A 57 -12.84 0.48 -2.76
CA LEU A 57 -13.50 0.73 -1.48
C LEU A 57 -14.53 1.85 -1.56
N GLY A 58 -14.24 2.91 -2.31
CA GLY A 58 -15.21 3.97 -2.55
C GLY A 58 -16.47 3.42 -3.21
N ALA A 59 -16.33 2.59 -4.24
CA ALA A 59 -17.46 1.95 -4.90
C ALA A 59 -18.23 1.03 -3.95
N PHE A 60 -17.53 0.20 -3.16
CA PHE A 60 -18.14 -0.62 -2.12
C PHE A 60 -18.98 0.21 -1.14
N CYS A 61 -18.45 1.33 -0.64
CA CYS A 61 -19.18 2.21 0.28
C CYS A 61 -20.44 2.82 -0.34
N TYR A 62 -20.46 3.02 -1.65
CA TYR A 62 -21.62 3.54 -2.37
C TYR A 62 -22.57 2.46 -2.89
N GLY A 63 -22.31 1.18 -2.60
CA GLY A 63 -23.10 0.06 -3.11
C GLY A 63 -22.93 -0.19 -4.62
N ILE A 64 -21.88 0.35 -5.22
CA ILE A 64 -21.58 0.24 -6.65
C ILE A 64 -20.77 -1.04 -6.90
N VAL A 65 -21.18 -1.85 -7.88
CA VAL A 65 -20.43 -3.04 -8.26
C VAL A 65 -19.23 -2.61 -9.10
N CYS A 66 -18.04 -2.70 -8.51
CA CYS A 66 -16.79 -2.46 -9.21
C CYS A 66 -16.20 -3.77 -9.73
N LYS A 67 -16.20 -3.98 -11.05
CA LYS A 67 -15.45 -5.06 -11.71
C LYS A 67 -14.05 -4.57 -12.05
N THR A 68 -13.03 -5.36 -11.76
CA THR A 68 -11.63 -5.01 -12.06
C THR A 68 -11.03 -6.05 -12.99
N LYS A 69 -10.55 -5.59 -14.14
CA LYS A 69 -9.75 -6.38 -15.07
C LYS A 69 -8.30 -5.89 -15.02
N PHE A 70 -7.42 -6.68 -14.41
CA PHE A 70 -5.99 -6.43 -14.50
C PHE A 70 -5.52 -6.75 -15.91
N LEU A 71 -4.74 -5.84 -16.48
CA LEU A 71 -4.21 -5.93 -17.83
C LEU A 71 -2.79 -6.50 -17.78
N PRO A 72 -2.28 -7.06 -18.89
CA PRO A 72 -0.91 -7.51 -18.96
C PRO A 72 0.06 -6.40 -18.54
N THR A 73 1.02 -6.74 -17.70
CA THR A 73 2.05 -5.83 -17.21
C THR A 73 3.29 -5.91 -18.09
N PHE A 74 4.31 -5.09 -17.82
CA PHE A 74 5.57 -5.05 -18.59
C PHE A 74 6.19 -6.42 -18.86
N SER A 75 6.04 -7.33 -17.89
CA SER A 75 6.65 -8.65 -17.86
C SER A 75 5.92 -9.70 -18.71
N ASP A 76 4.71 -9.40 -19.17
CA ASP A 76 3.96 -10.26 -20.09
C ASP A 76 4.45 -10.06 -21.54
N HIS A 77 5.39 -9.13 -21.75
CA HIS A 77 6.06 -8.89 -23.02
C HIS A 77 7.54 -9.32 -22.92
N PRO A 78 8.04 -10.15 -23.86
CA PRO A 78 9.46 -10.48 -23.90
C PRO A 78 10.27 -9.25 -24.32
N GLY A 79 11.14 -8.76 -23.44
CA GLY A 79 12.06 -7.65 -23.74
C GLY A 79 12.37 -6.78 -22.53
N PRO A 80 13.28 -5.80 -22.68
CA PRO A 80 13.55 -4.80 -21.67
C PRO A 80 12.29 -3.96 -21.38
N ILE A 81 12.14 -3.54 -20.14
CA ILE A 81 11.01 -2.72 -19.70
C ILE A 81 11.17 -1.32 -20.30
N ASP A 82 10.28 -0.93 -21.22
CA ASP A 82 10.20 0.44 -21.70
C ASP A 82 9.56 1.35 -20.63
N ILE A 83 10.42 1.97 -19.81
CA ILE A 83 9.98 2.89 -18.75
C ILE A 83 9.46 4.23 -19.28
N THR A 84 9.63 4.53 -20.56
CA THR A 84 9.28 5.84 -21.15
C THR A 84 7.81 5.95 -21.53
N ARG A 85 7.10 4.82 -21.60
CA ARG A 85 5.70 4.77 -22.02
C ARG A 85 4.75 4.55 -20.83
N PRO A 86 3.56 5.18 -20.85
CA PRO A 86 2.50 4.80 -19.94
C PRO A 86 2.10 3.34 -20.16
N VAL A 87 1.94 2.59 -19.08
CA VAL A 87 1.52 1.19 -19.11
C VAL A 87 0.15 1.03 -18.48
N PRO A 88 -0.84 0.49 -19.20
CA PRO A 88 -2.16 0.26 -18.65
C PRO A 88 -2.08 -0.90 -17.64
N LEU A 89 -2.46 -0.65 -16.38
CA LEU A 89 -2.40 -1.66 -15.32
C LEU A 89 -3.71 -2.40 -15.14
N CYS A 90 -4.82 -1.67 -15.15
CA CYS A 90 -6.14 -2.26 -14.99
C CYS A 90 -7.24 -1.37 -15.58
N GLN A 91 -8.38 -2.00 -15.83
CA GLN A 91 -9.63 -1.33 -16.13
C GLN A 91 -10.65 -1.66 -15.03
N LEU A 92 -11.18 -0.62 -14.40
CA LEU A 92 -12.30 -0.71 -13.47
C LEU A 92 -13.56 -0.37 -14.27
N SER A 93 -14.51 -1.29 -14.33
CA SER A 93 -15.86 -1.04 -14.85
C SER A 93 -16.79 -1.03 -13.68
N TYR A 94 -17.72 -0.09 -13.62
CA TYR A 94 -18.73 -0.13 -12.58
C TYR A 94 -20.13 -0.07 -13.11
N GLU A 95 -20.94 -0.93 -12.50
CA GLU A 95 -22.27 -1.29 -12.91
C GLU A 95 -23.22 -0.99 -11.76
N GLU A 96 -24.39 -0.50 -12.12
CA GLU A 96 -25.48 -0.28 -11.21
C GLU A 96 -26.12 -1.62 -10.84
N LYS A 97 -25.90 -2.13 -9.62
CA LYS A 97 -26.67 -3.28 -9.12
C LYS A 97 -27.88 -2.75 -8.38
N GLY A 98 -29.05 -2.82 -9.04
CA GLY A 98 -30.38 -2.63 -8.45
C GLY A 98 -30.39 -1.77 -7.19
N ILE A 99 -30.03 -0.50 -7.32
CA ILE A 99 -29.74 0.35 -6.16
C ILE A 99 -31.02 0.43 -5.32
N PRO A 100 -30.93 0.19 -4.00
CA PRO A 100 -31.89 0.79 -3.09
C PRO A 100 -31.93 2.31 -3.36
N SER A 101 -33.09 2.95 -3.24
CA SER A 101 -33.30 4.31 -3.75
C SER A 101 -32.20 5.30 -3.30
N LEU A 102 -32.05 6.44 -3.97
CA LEU A 102 -31.12 7.49 -3.55
C LEU A 102 -31.36 7.99 -2.10
N HIS A 103 -32.48 7.59 -1.49
CA HIS A 103 -32.85 7.85 -0.10
C HIS A 103 -32.32 6.81 0.89
N ASP A 104 -31.76 5.70 0.43
CA ASP A 104 -31.17 4.68 1.28
C ASP A 104 -29.84 5.23 1.79
N GLN A 105 -29.89 5.68 3.03
CA GLN A 105 -28.78 6.24 3.78
C GLN A 105 -27.62 5.25 3.78
N LEU A 106 -26.40 5.76 3.58
CA LEU A 106 -25.19 4.98 3.85
C LEU A 106 -25.29 4.44 5.27
N ASP A 107 -24.95 3.17 5.48
CA ASP A 107 -24.88 2.66 6.84
C ASP A 107 -23.70 3.34 7.59
N ASP A 108 -23.71 3.19 8.92
CA ASP A 108 -22.69 3.81 9.78
C ASP A 108 -21.28 3.32 9.43
N GLU A 109 -21.14 2.07 9.00
CA GLU A 109 -19.87 1.45 8.64
C GLU A 109 -19.30 2.06 7.35
N GLN A 110 -20.11 2.18 6.29
CA GLN A 110 -19.76 2.84 5.03
C GLN A 110 -19.39 4.30 5.26
N THR A 111 -20.16 5.00 6.10
CA THR A 111 -19.89 6.39 6.45
C THR A 111 -18.55 6.55 7.16
N GLU A 112 -18.23 5.67 8.10
CA GLU A 112 -16.96 5.70 8.83
C GLU A 112 -15.77 5.35 7.93
N ILE A 113 -15.91 4.39 6.99
CA ILE A 113 -14.88 4.09 5.99
C ILE A 113 -14.61 5.32 5.11
N LEU A 114 -15.65 5.97 4.58
CA LEU A 114 -15.48 7.18 3.75
C LEU A 114 -14.83 8.33 4.53
N ARG A 115 -15.20 8.50 5.81
CA ARG A 115 -14.55 9.48 6.70
C ARG A 115 -13.07 9.15 6.87
N ALA A 116 -12.73 7.91 7.18
CA ALA A 116 -11.35 7.46 7.33
C ALA A 116 -10.54 7.62 6.04
N MET A 117 -11.12 7.31 4.87
CA MET A 117 -10.52 7.59 3.56
C MET A 117 -10.23 9.09 3.36
N ALA A 118 -11.10 9.96 3.83
CA ALA A 118 -10.95 11.40 3.67
C ALA A 118 -9.89 12.02 4.59
N ILE A 119 -9.66 11.44 5.78
CA ILE A 119 -8.73 11.98 6.79
C ILE A 119 -7.40 11.23 6.86
N ARG A 120 -7.28 10.04 6.24
CA ARG A 120 -6.04 9.26 6.28
C ARG A 120 -4.85 10.06 5.78
N ALA A 121 -3.73 9.93 6.46
CA ALA A 121 -2.48 10.57 6.09
C ALA A 121 -1.29 9.71 6.53
N SER A 122 -0.17 9.86 5.82
CA SER A 122 1.12 9.39 6.31
C SER A 122 1.65 10.37 7.35
N VAL A 123 1.92 9.88 8.56
CA VAL A 123 2.51 10.71 9.59
C VAL A 123 3.98 11.00 9.25
N ALA A 124 4.49 12.13 9.71
CA ALA A 124 5.89 12.52 9.53
C ALA A 124 6.78 12.08 10.70
N SER A 125 6.19 11.85 11.86
CA SER A 125 6.86 11.48 13.10
C SER A 125 5.90 10.73 14.03
N PHE A 126 6.44 9.91 14.92
CA PHE A 126 5.69 9.32 16.03
C PHE A 126 6.05 9.98 17.37
N GLY A 127 5.10 9.96 18.31
CA GLY A 127 5.35 10.27 19.71
C GLY A 127 6.07 9.12 20.44
N PRO A 128 6.67 9.39 21.62
CA PRO A 128 7.38 8.39 22.39
C PRO A 128 6.46 7.39 23.11
N GLU A 129 5.15 7.67 23.18
CA GLU A 129 4.21 6.87 23.94
C GLU A 129 4.09 5.44 23.34
N PRO A 130 4.09 4.40 24.18
CA PRO A 130 3.90 3.03 23.72
C PRO A 130 2.51 2.88 23.12
N LEU A 131 2.42 2.12 22.03
CA LEU A 131 1.15 1.79 21.38
C LEU A 131 0.65 0.45 21.90
N ASP A 132 -0.63 0.37 22.30
CA ASP A 132 -1.23 -0.89 22.72
C ASP A 132 -1.18 -1.94 21.59
N HIS A 133 -0.60 -3.10 21.87
CA HIS A 133 -0.52 -4.26 20.99
C HIS A 133 -1.89 -4.68 20.42
N SER A 134 -2.95 -4.56 21.24
CA SER A 134 -4.31 -4.88 20.82
C SER A 134 -4.81 -3.94 19.72
N LEU A 135 -4.37 -2.68 19.75
CA LEU A 135 -4.75 -1.65 18.80
C LEU A 135 -4.10 -1.89 17.43
N VAL A 136 -2.82 -2.27 17.40
CA VAL A 136 -2.10 -2.61 16.15
C VAL A 136 -2.73 -3.84 15.49
N LYS A 137 -3.01 -4.89 16.27
CA LYS A 137 -3.69 -6.09 15.76
C LYS A 137 -5.10 -5.77 15.26
N GLY A 138 -5.81 -4.86 15.95
CA GLY A 138 -7.07 -4.30 15.49
C GLY A 138 -6.96 -3.60 14.13
N VAL A 139 -5.94 -2.77 13.92
CA VAL A 139 -5.68 -2.13 12.60
C VAL A 139 -5.48 -3.18 11.52
N ILE A 140 -4.69 -4.22 11.79
CA ILE A 140 -4.39 -5.28 10.81
C ILE A 140 -5.64 -6.09 10.49
N ASN A 141 -6.45 -6.42 11.50
CA ASN A 141 -7.71 -7.15 11.32
C ASN A 141 -8.71 -6.34 10.49
N ASP A 142 -8.89 -5.05 10.79
CA ASP A 142 -9.75 -4.16 10.01
C ASP A 142 -9.24 -4.02 8.57
N ALA A 143 -7.92 -3.92 8.38
CA ALA A 143 -7.32 -3.85 7.05
C ALA A 143 -7.54 -5.13 6.25
N ASN A 144 -7.44 -6.31 6.88
CA ASN A 144 -7.78 -7.59 6.27
C ASN A 144 -9.26 -7.66 5.89
N TRP A 145 -10.16 -7.21 6.77
CA TRP A 145 -11.59 -7.14 6.46
C TRP A 145 -11.87 -6.21 5.27
N LEU A 146 -11.25 -5.03 5.23
CA LEU A 146 -11.34 -4.10 4.08
C LEU A 146 -10.81 -4.75 2.80
N ALA A 147 -9.69 -5.50 2.89
CA ALA A 147 -9.12 -6.21 1.76
C ALA A 147 -10.07 -7.26 1.18
N THR A 148 -10.98 -7.86 1.97
CA THR A 148 -12.03 -8.76 1.45
C THR A 148 -13.01 -8.07 0.51
N LYS A 149 -13.06 -6.73 0.50
CA LYS A 149 -13.91 -5.92 -0.39
C LYS A 149 -13.19 -5.53 -1.69
N LEU A 150 -11.90 -5.85 -1.80
CA LEU A 150 -11.08 -5.54 -2.96
C LEU A 150 -11.05 -6.69 -3.94
N ILE A 151 -10.83 -6.35 -5.22
CA ILE A 151 -10.44 -7.32 -6.24
C ILE A 151 -8.93 -7.15 -6.44
N CYS A 152 -8.15 -8.12 -5.96
CA CYS A 152 -6.71 -8.17 -6.12
C CYS A 152 -6.32 -8.90 -7.42
N PRO A 153 -5.11 -8.69 -7.96
CA PRO A 153 -4.57 -9.54 -9.02
C PRO A 153 -4.62 -11.03 -8.62
N ALA A 154 -4.84 -11.91 -9.59
CA ALA A 154 -4.85 -13.35 -9.35
C ALA A 154 -3.51 -13.84 -8.76
N ASP A 155 -3.58 -14.94 -8.00
CA ASP A 155 -2.44 -15.67 -7.44
C ASP A 155 -1.58 -14.88 -6.43
N THR A 156 -2.07 -13.73 -5.94
CA THR A 156 -1.33 -12.93 -4.97
C THR A 156 -1.34 -13.59 -3.60
N GLN A 157 -0.16 -13.95 -3.11
CA GLN A 157 0.03 -14.48 -1.76
C GLN A 157 0.79 -13.47 -0.93
N ILE A 158 0.14 -12.87 0.06
CA ILE A 158 0.74 -11.89 0.97
C ILE A 158 0.72 -12.45 2.39
N SER A 159 1.85 -12.34 3.09
CA SER A 159 1.97 -12.72 4.50
C SER A 159 2.34 -11.50 5.33
N PHE A 160 1.83 -11.45 6.56
CA PHE A 160 2.04 -10.35 7.50
C PHE A 160 3.02 -10.80 8.57
N HIS A 161 4.03 -9.97 8.82
CA HIS A 161 5.06 -10.17 9.82
C HIS A 161 5.12 -8.91 10.68
N LEU A 162 4.84 -9.04 11.97
CA LEU A 162 4.67 -7.92 12.88
C LEU A 162 5.79 -7.93 13.93
N GLY A 163 6.61 -6.89 13.93
CA GLY A 163 7.53 -6.58 15.02
C GLY A 163 6.91 -5.51 15.92
N GLU A 164 6.75 -5.81 17.20
CA GLU A 164 6.21 -4.89 18.20
C GLU A 164 7.34 -4.49 19.16
N ARG A 165 7.46 -3.20 19.45
CA ARG A 165 8.51 -2.70 20.33
C ARG A 165 8.20 -3.11 21.78
N ALA A 166 9.12 -3.84 22.40
CA ALA A 166 9.03 -4.25 23.82
C ALA A 166 9.83 -3.31 24.74
N SER A 167 10.94 -2.74 24.24
CA SER A 167 11.74 -1.72 24.93
C SER A 167 12.39 -0.78 23.90
N SER A 168 13.25 0.16 24.34
CA SER A 168 13.97 1.05 23.42
C SER A 168 14.75 0.30 22.34
N GLU A 169 15.27 -0.88 22.66
CA GLU A 169 16.16 -1.68 21.80
C GLU A 169 15.57 -3.03 21.39
N ASN A 170 14.60 -3.57 22.14
CA ASN A 170 14.09 -4.93 21.92
C ASN A 170 12.73 -4.96 21.24
N TRP A 171 12.57 -5.91 20.32
CA TRP A 171 11.38 -6.14 19.51
C TRP A 171 10.90 -7.58 19.65
N VAL A 172 9.59 -7.76 19.77
CA VAL A 172 8.92 -9.06 19.79
C VAL A 172 8.26 -9.29 18.43
N PHE A 173 8.45 -10.48 17.86
CA PHE A 173 7.96 -10.79 16.53
C PHE A 173 6.78 -11.75 16.57
N SER A 174 5.79 -11.49 15.73
CA SER A 174 4.65 -12.37 15.50
C SER A 174 4.35 -12.45 14.01
N HIS A 175 3.77 -13.56 13.60
CA HIS A 175 3.42 -13.83 12.21
C HIS A 175 1.93 -14.17 12.11
N LEU A 176 1.28 -13.68 11.06
CA LEU A 176 -0.10 -14.04 10.76
C LEU A 176 -0.12 -15.07 9.63
N ASN A 177 -0.48 -16.31 9.96
CA ASN A 177 -0.59 -17.39 8.98
C ASN A 177 -1.94 -17.31 8.25
N GLY A 178 -1.93 -16.83 7.00
CA GLY A 178 -3.09 -16.88 6.10
C GLY A 178 -4.22 -15.90 6.45
N GLY A 179 -5.06 -15.59 5.45
CA GLY A 179 -5.99 -14.44 5.40
C GLY A 179 -7.13 -14.34 6.42
N ALA A 180 -7.10 -15.08 7.51
CA ALA A 180 -7.98 -14.92 8.68
C ALA A 180 -7.43 -15.65 9.94
N GLY A 181 -6.14 -16.01 9.95
CA GLY A 181 -5.57 -16.90 10.97
C GLY A 181 -5.37 -16.25 12.34
N SER A 182 -5.10 -17.09 13.34
CA SER A 182 -4.57 -16.65 14.65
C SER A 182 -3.11 -16.21 14.51
N TRP A 183 -2.72 -15.18 15.26
CA TRP A 183 -1.32 -14.77 15.38
C TRP A 183 -0.48 -15.88 16.02
N GLY A 184 0.57 -16.31 15.32
CA GLY A 184 1.64 -17.11 15.90
C GLY A 184 2.67 -16.19 16.54
N TYR A 185 3.02 -16.41 17.80
CA TYR A 185 4.10 -15.69 18.47
C TYR A 185 5.43 -16.41 18.23
N ALA A 186 6.44 -15.67 17.82
CA ALA A 186 7.82 -16.09 18.08
C ALA A 186 8.12 -15.65 19.53
N ALA A 187 8.63 -16.58 20.35
CA ALA A 187 8.95 -16.27 21.75
C ALA A 187 10.18 -15.37 21.89
N ASP A 188 10.87 -15.09 20.79
CA ASP A 188 12.20 -14.46 20.81
C ASP A 188 12.11 -12.94 20.64
N THR A 189 12.76 -12.24 21.58
CA THR A 189 13.05 -10.81 21.46
C THR A 189 14.33 -10.61 20.67
N LYS A 190 14.36 -9.66 19.73
CA LYS A 190 15.58 -9.28 19.00
C LYS A 190 15.87 -7.79 19.12
N THR A 191 17.15 -7.45 19.09
CA THR A 191 17.61 -6.08 18.90
C THR A 191 17.69 -5.78 17.41
N LEU A 192 17.20 -4.61 17.00
CA LEU A 192 17.20 -4.17 15.59
C LEU A 192 18.07 -2.92 15.40
N ASP A 193 18.96 -2.95 14.40
CA ASP A 193 19.59 -1.72 13.89
C ASP A 193 18.67 -1.04 12.87
N LEU A 194 17.65 -0.36 13.40
CA LEU A 194 16.65 0.33 12.58
C LEU A 194 17.27 1.37 11.63
N LYS A 195 18.39 1.98 12.02
CA LYS A 195 19.02 3.03 11.23
C LYS A 195 19.64 2.44 9.96
N SER A 196 20.38 1.34 10.07
CA SER A 196 20.89 0.63 8.89
C SER A 196 19.73 0.06 8.07
N MET A 197 18.85 -0.71 8.70
CA MET A 197 17.75 -1.42 8.04
C MET A 197 16.84 -0.49 7.23
N PHE A 198 16.58 0.72 7.72
CA PHE A 198 15.63 1.66 7.09
C PHE A 198 16.31 2.90 6.54
N LEU A 199 17.60 2.80 6.19
CA LEU A 199 18.36 3.84 5.48
C LEU A 199 18.29 5.21 6.18
N SER A 200 18.44 5.21 7.50
CA SER A 200 18.40 6.38 8.39
C SER A 200 17.09 7.17 8.35
N GLN A 201 15.96 6.50 8.10
CA GLN A 201 14.64 7.13 8.21
C GLN A 201 14.20 7.22 9.68
N SER A 202 14.34 8.41 10.25
CA SER A 202 14.01 8.71 11.66
C SER A 202 12.60 8.35 12.10
N ILE A 203 11.64 8.28 11.17
CA ILE A 203 10.27 7.86 11.48
C ILE A 203 10.20 6.42 12.01
N VAL A 204 11.13 5.55 11.62
CA VAL A 204 11.15 4.16 12.08
C VAL A 204 11.74 4.05 13.48
N GLU A 205 12.71 4.91 13.81
CA GLU A 205 13.34 4.93 15.14
C GLU A 205 12.36 5.24 16.27
N ALA A 206 11.28 5.98 15.99
CA ALA A 206 10.21 6.28 16.93
C ALA A 206 8.98 5.35 16.80
N ALA A 207 8.97 4.42 15.84
CA ALA A 207 7.82 3.53 15.62
C ALA A 207 7.65 2.55 16.78
N GLN A 208 6.40 2.28 17.17
CA GLN A 208 6.03 1.32 18.20
C GLN A 208 5.72 -0.07 17.63
N ALA A 209 5.39 -0.14 16.34
CA ALA A 209 5.27 -1.39 15.61
C ALA A 209 5.73 -1.25 14.16
N ILE A 210 6.27 -2.33 13.60
CA ILE A 210 6.68 -2.47 12.21
C ILE A 210 5.95 -3.67 11.64
N LEU A 211 5.15 -3.44 10.61
CA LEU A 211 4.49 -4.48 9.84
C LEU A 211 5.18 -4.62 8.49
N LEU A 212 5.69 -5.82 8.24
CA LEU A 212 6.26 -6.25 6.99
C LEU A 212 5.26 -7.13 6.23
N LEU A 213 4.94 -6.73 5.01
CA LEU A 213 4.25 -7.57 4.04
C LEU A 213 5.29 -8.25 3.17
N SER A 214 5.25 -9.58 3.11
CA SER A 214 6.10 -10.35 2.21
C SER A 214 5.28 -11.10 1.19
N THR A 215 5.89 -11.40 0.04
CA THR A 215 5.32 -12.19 -1.06
C THR A 215 6.25 -13.33 -1.43
N PRO A 216 5.79 -14.42 -2.06
CA PRO A 216 6.67 -15.44 -2.60
C PRO A 216 7.72 -14.87 -3.54
N ASN A 217 8.94 -15.41 -3.45
CA ASN A 217 9.95 -15.22 -4.46
C ASN A 217 9.43 -15.86 -5.75
N SER A 218 9.20 -15.05 -6.76
CA SER A 218 8.41 -15.42 -7.93
C SER A 218 8.95 -14.67 -9.16
N SER A 219 8.42 -15.00 -10.34
CA SER A 219 8.78 -14.31 -11.57
C SER A 219 8.61 -12.79 -11.44
N LEU A 220 9.32 -12.02 -12.26
CA LEU A 220 9.16 -10.57 -12.32
C LEU A 220 7.70 -10.15 -12.56
N SER A 221 6.96 -10.93 -13.36
CA SER A 221 5.52 -10.73 -13.58
C SER A 221 4.68 -10.86 -12.33
N SER A 222 4.98 -11.87 -11.52
CA SER A 222 4.34 -12.08 -10.24
C SER A 222 4.71 -10.94 -9.28
N LEU A 223 5.96 -10.47 -9.28
CA LEU A 223 6.41 -9.36 -8.45
C LEU A 223 5.64 -8.05 -8.73
N PHE A 224 5.32 -7.75 -9.99
CA PHE A 224 4.50 -6.56 -10.33
C PHE A 224 3.07 -6.68 -9.85
N ARG A 225 2.44 -7.85 -10.03
CA ARG A 225 1.10 -8.11 -9.50
C ARG A 225 1.09 -8.05 -7.97
N HIS A 226 2.08 -8.65 -7.33
CA HIS A 226 2.29 -8.56 -5.90
C HIS A 226 2.46 -7.11 -5.43
N SER A 227 3.20 -6.28 -6.16
CA SER A 227 3.41 -4.87 -5.82
C SER A 227 2.10 -4.07 -5.84
N ILE A 228 1.23 -4.31 -6.82
CA ILE A 228 -0.11 -3.70 -6.86
C ILE A 228 -0.94 -4.20 -5.66
N ALA A 229 -0.92 -5.51 -5.39
CA ALA A 229 -1.70 -6.12 -4.32
C ALA A 229 -1.28 -5.64 -2.92
N VAL A 230 0.04 -5.55 -2.65
CA VAL A 230 0.52 -5.00 -1.37
C VAL A 230 0.24 -3.51 -1.26
N GLY A 231 0.19 -2.76 -2.37
CA GLY A 231 -0.27 -1.37 -2.37
C GLY A 231 -1.76 -1.21 -2.05
N GLN A 232 -2.60 -2.09 -2.61
CA GLN A 232 -4.03 -2.17 -2.25
C GLN A 232 -4.21 -2.46 -0.76
N LEU A 233 -3.47 -3.43 -0.22
CA LEU A 233 -3.49 -3.76 1.20
C LEU A 233 -2.89 -2.65 2.08
N GLY A 234 -1.81 -2.01 1.63
CA GLY A 234 -1.26 -0.80 2.24
C GLY A 234 -2.34 0.27 2.40
N GLN A 235 -3.16 0.48 1.37
CA GLN A 235 -4.27 1.42 1.44
C GLN A 235 -5.33 1.03 2.49
N CYS A 236 -5.65 -0.25 2.62
CA CYS A 236 -6.50 -0.74 3.70
C CYS A 236 -5.89 -0.46 5.08
N LEU A 237 -4.58 -0.66 5.26
CA LEU A 237 -3.88 -0.34 6.51
C LEU A 237 -3.99 1.14 6.87
N TYR A 238 -3.83 2.04 5.90
CA TYR A 238 -4.01 3.48 6.13
C TYR A 238 -5.43 3.85 6.59
N ILE A 239 -6.44 3.25 5.96
CA ILE A 239 -7.85 3.51 6.30
C ILE A 239 -8.17 2.95 7.69
N ALA A 240 -7.76 1.70 7.96
CA ALA A 240 -7.93 1.07 9.27
C ALA A 240 -7.22 1.83 10.39
N ALA A 241 -5.99 2.28 10.16
CA ALA A 241 -5.25 3.10 11.12
C ALA A 241 -5.97 4.44 11.38
N ALA A 242 -6.50 5.09 10.35
CA ALA A 242 -7.29 6.32 10.51
C ALA A 242 -8.56 6.09 11.34
N ARG A 243 -9.30 5.00 11.11
CA ARG A 243 -10.49 4.63 11.92
C ARG A 243 -10.16 4.46 13.40
N ARG A 244 -8.99 3.85 13.68
CA ARG A 244 -8.51 3.58 15.04
C ARG A 244 -7.66 4.70 15.63
N ARG A 245 -7.50 5.82 14.92
CA ARG A 245 -6.66 6.97 15.30
C ARG A 245 -5.20 6.58 15.62
N VAL A 246 -4.69 5.59 14.90
CA VAL A 246 -3.29 5.16 14.96
C VAL A 246 -2.50 5.91 13.89
N GLY A 247 -1.36 6.47 14.26
CA GLY A 247 -0.43 7.04 13.30
C GLY A 247 0.17 5.93 12.44
N VAL A 248 0.28 6.17 11.13
CA VAL A 248 0.77 5.18 10.18
C VAL A 248 1.67 5.85 9.14
N SER A 249 2.74 5.16 8.73
CA SER A 249 3.53 5.54 7.57
C SER A 249 4.06 4.31 6.86
N CYS A 250 3.98 4.31 5.53
CA CYS A 250 4.76 3.40 4.70
C CYS A 250 6.23 3.83 4.74
N VAL A 251 7.12 2.83 4.67
CA VAL A 251 8.57 3.01 4.55
C VAL A 251 9.01 2.33 3.26
N GLY A 252 9.29 3.12 2.23
CA GLY A 252 9.67 2.60 0.92
C GLY A 252 11.12 2.14 0.88
N GLY A 253 12.03 2.92 1.47
CA GLY A 253 13.46 2.59 1.50
C GLY A 253 13.79 1.68 2.68
N PHE A 254 14.32 0.49 2.41
CA PHE A 254 14.89 -0.39 3.42
C PHE A 254 15.89 -1.33 2.75
N ASP A 255 16.77 -1.91 3.56
CA ASP A 255 17.63 -3.00 3.15
C ASP A 255 16.83 -4.31 3.16
N PHE A 256 16.72 -4.95 1.99
CA PHE A 256 15.87 -6.12 1.83
C PHE A 256 16.40 -7.32 2.60
N GLN A 257 17.73 -7.50 2.65
CA GLN A 257 18.36 -8.63 3.30
C GLN A 257 18.27 -8.48 4.82
N ASP A 258 18.60 -7.31 5.36
CA ASP A 258 18.55 -7.08 6.80
C ASP A 258 17.12 -7.18 7.34
N VAL A 259 16.13 -6.64 6.61
CA VAL A 259 14.71 -6.76 6.96
C VAL A 259 14.25 -8.22 6.87
N ALA A 260 14.61 -8.94 5.81
CA ALA A 260 14.22 -10.34 5.67
C ALA A 260 14.80 -11.21 6.79
N SER A 261 16.08 -11.04 7.13
CA SER A 261 16.74 -11.76 8.22
C SER A 261 16.16 -11.40 9.59
N SER A 262 15.88 -10.13 9.84
CA SER A 262 15.32 -9.68 11.12
C SER A 262 13.94 -10.27 11.42
N PHE A 263 13.11 -10.40 10.38
CA PHE A 263 11.76 -10.97 10.45
C PHE A 263 11.69 -12.49 10.20
N ASP A 264 12.84 -13.18 10.15
CA ASP A 264 12.94 -14.63 9.86
C ASP A 264 12.15 -15.03 8.61
N LEU A 265 12.19 -14.20 7.56
CA LEU A 265 11.50 -14.56 6.32
C LEU A 265 12.10 -15.83 5.74
N ALA A 266 11.23 -16.79 5.41
CA ALA A 266 11.64 -17.99 4.68
C ALA A 266 12.33 -17.59 3.36
N GLN A 267 13.38 -18.32 2.96
CA GLN A 267 14.18 -18.04 1.76
C GLN A 267 13.34 -17.89 0.47
N ALA A 268 12.17 -18.53 0.42
CA ALA A 268 11.24 -18.43 -0.69
C ALA A 268 10.32 -17.20 -0.64
N ARG A 269 10.62 -16.18 0.17
CA ARG A 269 9.83 -14.95 0.31
C ARG A 269 10.69 -13.70 0.20
N HIS A 270 10.07 -12.63 -0.29
CA HIS A 270 10.67 -11.32 -0.44
C HIS A 270 9.90 -10.29 0.41
N ALA A 271 10.63 -9.39 1.06
CA ALA A 271 10.08 -8.24 1.78
C ALA A 271 9.55 -7.20 0.78
N ALA A 272 8.22 -7.12 0.63
CA ALA A 272 7.62 -6.33 -0.45
C ALA A 272 7.19 -4.92 -0.01
N TYR A 273 6.75 -4.76 1.25
CA TYR A 273 6.18 -3.50 1.72
C TYR A 273 6.31 -3.39 3.25
N VAL A 274 6.74 -2.24 3.76
CA VAL A 274 6.85 -2.00 5.20
C VAL A 274 5.97 -0.84 5.61
N THR A 275 5.19 -1.05 6.67
CA THR A 275 4.39 -0.04 7.36
C THR A 275 4.83 0.06 8.80
N VAL A 276 4.92 1.28 9.31
CA VAL A 276 5.21 1.55 10.72
C VAL A 276 4.03 2.23 11.40
N PHE A 277 3.85 1.94 12.68
CA PHE A 277 2.77 2.46 13.51
C PHE A 277 3.28 3.10 14.79
N GLY A 278 2.50 4.05 15.31
CA GLY A 278 2.76 4.72 16.58
C GLY A 278 1.71 5.80 16.86
N HIS A 279 1.82 6.49 17.99
CA HIS A 279 1.03 7.70 18.22
C HIS A 279 1.53 8.82 17.32
N THR A 280 0.62 9.62 16.76
CA THR A 280 1.02 10.72 15.86
C THR A 280 1.82 11.76 16.64
N GLY A 281 3.05 12.05 16.19
CA GLY A 281 3.90 13.07 16.81
C GLY A 281 3.49 14.51 16.46
N SER A 282 4.29 15.48 16.90
CA SER A 282 4.00 16.91 16.72
C SER A 282 4.26 17.44 15.30
N MET A 283 4.99 16.70 14.45
CA MET A 283 5.25 17.15 13.08
C MET A 283 4.00 17.03 12.21
N ARG A 284 3.82 18.00 11.31
CA ARG A 284 2.73 17.99 10.33
C ARG A 284 2.80 16.74 9.46
N ALA A 285 1.64 16.14 9.19
CA ALA A 285 1.51 15.00 8.31
C ALA A 285 2.15 15.25 6.93
N LYS A 286 2.68 14.19 6.31
CA LYS A 286 3.18 14.25 4.93
C LYS A 286 2.00 14.49 4.00
N HIS A 287 2.08 15.53 3.19
CA HIS A 287 1.10 15.74 2.12
C HIS A 287 1.29 14.68 1.04
N ASP A 288 0.18 14.07 0.58
CA ASP A 288 0.19 13.15 -0.56
C ASP A 288 0.75 13.86 -1.79
N ARG A 289 1.92 13.41 -2.27
CA ARG A 289 2.65 14.05 -3.38
C ARG A 289 1.96 13.92 -4.73
N ILE A 290 1.07 12.95 -4.89
CA ILE A 290 0.31 12.68 -6.12
C ILE A 290 -0.58 13.88 -6.52
N TYR A 291 -0.75 14.88 -5.65
CA TYR A 291 -1.70 15.99 -5.85
C TYR A 291 -1.10 17.39 -5.89
N GLN A 292 0.23 17.52 -5.89
CA GLN A 292 0.86 18.83 -6.06
C GLN A 292 1.05 19.13 -7.57
N PRO A 293 0.55 20.27 -8.11
CA PRO A 293 0.68 20.64 -9.52
C PRO A 293 2.12 20.97 -10.00
N THR A 294 3.16 20.50 -9.31
CA THR A 294 4.54 20.93 -9.52
C THR A 294 5.27 20.02 -10.50
N HIS A 295 4.83 19.99 -11.75
CA HIS A 295 5.68 19.58 -12.88
C HIS A 295 5.41 20.50 -14.07
N ARG A 296 5.78 21.78 -13.91
CA ARG A 296 6.17 22.62 -15.04
C ARG A 296 7.67 22.37 -15.25
N ASP A 297 8.05 22.13 -16.50
CA ASP A 297 9.42 22.09 -17.03
C ASP A 297 10.24 20.82 -16.72
N VAL A 298 10.32 19.91 -17.70
CA VAL A 298 11.32 18.83 -17.75
C VAL A 298 12.06 18.90 -19.09
N PRO A 299 13.38 19.17 -19.10
CA PRO A 299 14.23 19.02 -20.27
C PRO A 299 14.44 17.54 -20.62
N THR A 300 14.37 17.21 -21.91
CA THR A 300 14.35 15.86 -22.50
C THR A 300 15.71 15.16 -22.64
N THR A 301 16.77 15.61 -21.97
CA THR A 301 18.14 15.13 -22.23
C THR A 301 18.76 14.40 -21.04
N PHE A 302 18.26 13.22 -20.68
CA PHE A 302 18.98 12.29 -19.78
C PHE A 302 18.52 10.83 -19.98
N LEU A 303 18.75 10.25 -21.16
CA LEU A 303 18.66 8.79 -21.36
C LEU A 303 19.70 8.34 -22.40
N ALA A 304 20.96 8.26 -21.98
CA ALA A 304 21.97 7.44 -22.63
C ALA A 304 22.98 7.00 -21.56
N GLY A 305 22.92 5.74 -21.11
CA GLY A 305 23.94 5.20 -20.21
C GLY A 305 23.58 3.91 -19.48
N LYS A 306 23.94 2.79 -20.11
CA LYS A 306 24.34 1.47 -19.58
C LYS A 306 23.33 0.61 -18.78
N GLU A 307 22.93 -0.47 -19.45
CA GLU A 307 22.51 -1.74 -18.86
C GLU A 307 23.72 -2.46 -18.23
N SER A 308 23.69 -2.72 -16.92
CA SER A 308 24.31 -3.91 -16.29
C SER A 308 23.94 -3.97 -14.80
N ASP A 309 23.64 -5.19 -14.34
CA ASP A 309 23.54 -5.67 -12.96
C ASP A 309 22.17 -5.65 -12.28
N PHE A 310 21.34 -6.61 -12.70
CA PHE A 310 20.28 -7.18 -11.87
C PHE A 310 20.77 -8.56 -11.38
N ASP A 311 21.55 -8.60 -10.29
CA ASP A 311 21.85 -9.85 -9.59
C ASP A 311 20.99 -9.91 -8.32
N ALA A 312 20.04 -10.84 -8.28
CA ALA A 312 19.07 -11.00 -7.20
C ALA A 312 19.67 -11.66 -5.94
N ARG A 313 20.92 -11.35 -5.62
CA ARG A 313 21.63 -11.76 -4.41
C ARG A 313 22.49 -10.61 -3.90
N THR A 314 21.86 -9.65 -3.26
CA THR A 314 22.39 -8.82 -2.17
C THR A 314 21.23 -8.01 -1.61
#